data_AF-A0A3M8H4P8-F1
#
_entry.id   AF-A0A3M8H4P8-F1
#
_cell.length_a   1.000
_cell.length_b   1.000
_cell.length_c   1.000
_cell.angle_alpha   90.00
_cell.angle_beta   90.00
_cell.angle_gamma   90.00
#
_symmetry.space_group_name_H-M   'P 1'
#
loop_
_entity.id
_entity.type
_entity.pdbx_description
1 polymer ?
#
loop_
_entity_poly.entity_id
_entity_poly.type
_entity_poly.pdbx_seq_one_letter_code
_entity_poly.pdbx_strand_id
1 'polypeptide(L)'
;MHYCHLCGERIENKEGYIGTKEEKLIHSCFNCYIGTLEPIKFDYEKVRYPLVGIRDIQLHDSIVFYNVAGKELARIFLKTYNEGMIDFIKSELQRDVGLREDDLIIIIEPYDVKLKV
;
A
#
# COMPACT_ATOMS: atom_id res chain seq x y z
N MET A 1 -19.02 -11.23 5.34
CA MET A 1 -17.98 -12.28 5.47
C MET A 1 -17.31 -12.42 4.11
N HIS A 2 -16.08 -11.95 3.99
CA HIS A 2 -15.35 -11.91 2.73
C HIS A 2 -14.22 -12.94 2.74
N TYR A 3 -13.92 -13.50 1.56
CA TYR A 3 -12.76 -14.37 1.36
C TYR A 3 -11.72 -13.63 0.53
N CYS A 4 -10.45 -13.84 0.85
CA CYS A 4 -9.36 -13.37 0.01
C CYS A 4 -9.41 -14.10 -1.33
N HIS A 5 -9.52 -13.35 -2.42
CA HIS A 5 -9.53 -13.89 -3.79
C HIS A 5 -8.15 -14.40 -4.23
N LEU A 6 -7.08 -14.11 -3.48
CA LEU A 6 -5.71 -14.51 -3.80
C LEU A 6 -5.28 -15.81 -3.10
N CYS A 7 -5.64 -16.01 -1.82
CA CYS A 7 -5.27 -17.22 -1.08
C CYS A 7 -6.47 -18.06 -0.58
N GLY A 8 -7.70 -17.60 -0.75
CA GLY A 8 -8.90 -18.28 -0.25
C GLY A 8 -9.11 -18.17 1.27
N GLU A 9 -8.24 -17.48 2.00
CA GLU A 9 -8.39 -17.31 3.45
C GLU A 9 -9.63 -16.46 3.79
N ARG A 10 -10.25 -16.80 4.92
CA ARG A 10 -11.39 -16.07 5.44
C ARG A 10 -10.92 -14.75 6.06
N ILE A 11 -11.51 -13.65 5.62
CA ILE A 11 -11.28 -12.31 6.18
C ILE A 11 -12.32 -12.13 7.30
N GLU A 12 -12.04 -12.73 8.47
CA GLU A 12 -12.84 -12.51 9.69
C GLU A 12 -12.19 -11.43 10.55
N ASN A 13 -12.95 -10.39 10.90
CA ASN A 13 -12.56 -9.35 11.85
C ASN A 13 -11.23 -8.62 11.54
N LYS A 14 -10.74 -8.71 10.29
CA LYS A 14 -9.53 -8.03 9.81
C LYS A 14 -9.91 -7.10 8.66
N GLU A 15 -9.32 -5.91 8.65
CA GLU A 15 -9.43 -4.95 7.56
C GLU A 15 -9.00 -5.63 6.24
N GLY A 16 -9.83 -5.51 5.20
CA GLY A 16 -9.61 -6.12 3.90
C GLY A 16 -9.35 -5.06 2.83
N TYR A 17 -8.49 -5.37 1.86
CA TYR A 17 -8.21 -4.47 0.75
C TYR A 17 -9.15 -4.79 -0.40
N ILE A 18 -9.77 -3.75 -0.98
CA ILE A 18 -10.67 -3.88 -2.12
C ILE A 18 -10.07 -3.12 -3.30
N GLY A 19 -9.98 -3.79 -4.45
CA GLY A 19 -9.57 -3.18 -5.70
C GLY A 19 -10.22 -3.87 -6.90
N THR A 20 -9.70 -3.62 -8.10
CA THR A 20 -10.31 -4.05 -9.35
C THR A 20 -9.29 -4.73 -10.27
N LYS A 21 -9.29 -6.06 -10.32
CA LYS A 21 -8.41 -6.84 -11.20
C LYS A 21 -9.23 -7.33 -12.39
N GLU A 22 -8.76 -7.06 -13.62
CA GLU A 22 -9.46 -7.45 -14.85
C GLU A 22 -10.94 -7.03 -14.85
N GLU A 23 -11.19 -5.76 -14.47
CA GLU A 23 -12.54 -5.17 -14.34
C GLU A 23 -13.45 -5.81 -13.28
N LYS A 24 -12.94 -6.76 -12.49
CA LYS A 24 -13.68 -7.43 -11.42
C LYS A 24 -13.23 -6.91 -10.06
N LEU A 25 -14.20 -6.61 -9.21
CA LEU A 25 -13.94 -6.28 -7.82
C LEU A 25 -13.36 -7.50 -7.10
N ILE A 26 -12.20 -7.33 -6.45
CA ILE A 26 -11.55 -8.38 -5.68
C ILE A 26 -11.28 -7.92 -4.24
N HIS A 27 -11.36 -8.87 -3.32
CA HIS A 27 -11.02 -8.70 -1.92
C HIS A 27 -9.71 -9.41 -1.63
N SER A 28 -8.77 -8.75 -0.95
CA SER A 28 -7.50 -9.32 -0.51
C SER A 28 -7.34 -9.26 1.01
N CYS A 29 -6.80 -10.30 1.62
CA CYS A 29 -6.26 -10.20 2.98
C CYS A 29 -4.98 -9.36 2.97
N PHE A 30 -4.59 -8.86 4.14
CA PHE A 30 -3.38 -8.07 4.30
C PHE A 30 -2.13 -8.79 3.80
N ASN A 31 -1.92 -10.05 4.16
CA ASN A 31 -0.72 -10.81 3.75
C ASN A 31 -0.59 -10.92 2.23
N CYS A 32 -1.70 -11.23 1.55
CA CYS A 32 -1.69 -11.29 0.08
C CYS A 32 -1.57 -9.91 -0.54
N TYR A 33 -2.15 -8.87 0.08
CA TYR A 33 -1.98 -7.51 -0.39
C TYR A 33 -0.51 -7.09 -0.29
N ILE A 34 0.13 -7.23 0.87
CA ILE A 34 1.56 -6.96 1.07
C ILE A 34 2.46 -7.79 0.16
N GLY A 35 2.23 -9.11 0.07
CA GLY A 35 3.05 -9.99 -0.77
C GLY A 35 2.98 -9.66 -2.26
N THR A 36 2.03 -8.82 -2.67
CA THR A 36 1.90 -8.34 -4.05
C THR A 36 2.43 -6.92 -4.26
N LEU A 37 2.89 -6.25 -3.20
CA LEU A 37 3.52 -4.93 -3.27
C LEU A 37 5.00 -5.09 -3.65
N GLU A 38 5.42 -4.38 -4.68
CA GLU A 38 6.84 -4.26 -5.03
C GLU A 38 7.39 -2.98 -4.39
N PRO A 39 8.65 -2.99 -3.89
CA PRO A 39 9.30 -1.78 -3.40
C PRO A 39 9.25 -0.69 -4.48
N ILE A 40 8.99 0.55 -4.07
CA ILE A 40 8.93 1.69 -5.00
C ILE A 40 10.25 1.79 -5.76
N LYS A 41 10.18 1.69 -7.10
CA LYS A 41 11.28 2.01 -8.01
C LYS A 41 10.87 3.22 -8.82
N PHE A 42 11.31 4.41 -8.40
CA PHE A 42 10.99 5.67 -9.08
C PHE A 42 11.51 5.75 -10.53
N ASP A 43 12.48 4.91 -10.90
CA ASP A 43 13.08 4.87 -12.26
C ASP A 43 12.12 4.36 -13.35
N TYR A 44 10.98 3.78 -12.97
CA TYR A 44 9.95 3.37 -13.90
C TYR A 44 8.69 4.16 -13.54
N GLU A 45 8.25 5.04 -14.44
CA GLU A 45 6.99 5.84 -14.34
C GLU A 45 5.71 4.98 -14.15
N LYS A 46 5.88 3.66 -14.07
CA LYS A 46 4.87 2.62 -13.91
C LYS A 46 5.07 1.93 -12.58
N VAL A 47 4.02 1.95 -11.76
CA VAL A 47 3.97 1.19 -10.51
C VAL A 47 3.06 0.00 -10.70
N ARG A 48 3.47 -1.14 -10.14
CA ARG A 48 2.62 -2.32 -10.04
C ARG A 48 1.66 -2.14 -8.88
N TYR A 49 0.38 -1.98 -9.22
CA TYR A 49 -0.70 -1.93 -8.25
C TYR A 49 -1.26 -3.33 -8.08
N PRO A 50 -1.20 -3.91 -6.88
CA PRO A 50 -1.50 -5.32 -6.71
C PRO A 50 -2.94 -5.74 -7.00
N LEU A 51 -3.87 -4.80 -6.94
CA LEU A 51 -5.28 -5.03 -7.26
C LEU A 51 -5.74 -4.34 -8.55
N VAL A 52 -4.84 -3.73 -9.34
CA VAL A 52 -5.19 -2.97 -10.56
C VAL A 52 -4.28 -3.33 -11.75
N GLY A 53 -3.11 -3.93 -11.49
CA GLY A 53 -2.10 -4.23 -12.50
C GLY A 53 -1.02 -3.16 -12.59
N ILE A 54 -0.21 -3.20 -13.65
CA ILE A 54 0.80 -2.16 -13.92
C ILE A 54 0.09 -0.99 -14.59
N ARG A 55 0.17 0.21 -14.01
CA ARG A 55 -0.30 1.45 -14.65
C ARG A 55 0.63 2.60 -14.31
N ASP A 56 0.49 3.69 -15.05
CA ASP A 56 1.25 4.91 -14.83
C ASP A 56 0.88 5.56 -13.49
N ILE A 57 1.87 6.11 -12.80
CA ILE A 57 1.68 6.86 -11.55
C ILE A 57 0.82 8.09 -11.83
N GLN A 58 -0.22 8.30 -11.02
CA GLN A 58 -1.09 9.47 -11.10
C GLN A 58 -0.79 10.45 -9.96
N LEU A 59 -0.93 11.75 -10.22
CA LEU A 59 -0.74 12.80 -9.19
C LEU A 59 -1.64 12.63 -7.96
N HIS A 60 -2.79 11.97 -8.13
CA HIS A 60 -3.75 11.72 -7.05
C HIS A 60 -3.40 10.50 -6.19
N ASP A 61 -2.43 9.69 -6.62
CA ASP A 61 -1.97 8.54 -5.84
C ASP A 61 -1.25 9.00 -4.58
N SER A 62 -1.03 8.08 -3.66
CA SER A 62 -0.41 8.38 -2.36
C SER A 62 0.72 7.42 -2.06
N ILE A 63 1.84 7.92 -1.53
CA ILE A 63 2.82 7.07 -0.86
C ILE A 63 2.28 6.77 0.54
N VAL A 64 2.19 5.50 0.90
CA VAL A 64 1.65 5.07 2.19
C VAL A 64 2.68 4.20 2.90
N PHE A 65 2.83 4.45 4.19
CA PHE A 65 3.71 3.74 5.10
C PHE A 65 2.85 2.83 5.97
N TYR A 66 3.08 1.53 5.90
CA TYR A 66 2.46 0.53 6.77
C TYR A 66 3.51 -0.09 7.67
N ASN A 67 3.11 -0.53 8.86
CA ASN A 67 3.91 -1.52 9.59
C ASN A 67 3.65 -2.94 9.07
N VAL A 68 4.47 -3.90 9.51
CA VAL A 68 4.30 -5.34 9.21
C VAL A 68 2.95 -5.94 9.64
N ALA A 69 2.17 -5.25 10.48
CA ALA A 69 0.82 -5.67 10.88
C ALA A 69 -0.28 -5.06 10.00
N GLY A 70 0.07 -4.14 9.10
CA GLY A 70 -0.85 -3.49 8.17
C GLY A 70 -1.52 -2.23 8.65
N LYS A 71 -1.05 -1.71 9.78
CA LYS A 71 -1.50 -0.42 10.27
C LYS A 71 -0.84 0.68 9.44
N GLU A 72 -1.66 1.57 8.87
CA GLU A 72 -1.18 2.82 8.25
C GLU A 72 -0.51 3.69 9.32
N LEU A 73 0.71 4.11 9.04
CA LEU A 73 1.54 4.96 9.89
C LEU A 73 1.60 6.39 9.36
N ALA A 74 1.67 6.55 8.03
CA ALA A 74 1.75 7.83 7.37
C ALA A 74 1.29 7.75 5.91
N ARG A 75 0.84 8.88 5.36
CA ARG A 75 0.41 9.03 3.98
C ARG A 75 0.90 10.36 3.40
N ILE A 76 1.42 10.30 2.18
CA ILE A 76 1.85 11.47 1.40
C ILE A 76 1.10 11.42 0.07
N PHE A 77 0.31 12.45 -0.24
CA PHE A 77 -0.26 12.57 -1.58
C PHE A 77 0.84 12.93 -2.58
N LEU A 78 0.90 12.26 -3.73
CA LEU A 78 1.93 12.51 -4.75
C LEU A 78 1.87 13.94 -5.28
N LYS A 79 0.69 14.55 -5.37
CA LYS A 79 0.54 15.99 -5.72
C LYS A 79 1.30 16.94 -4.79
N THR A 80 1.61 16.51 -3.57
CA THR A 80 2.36 17.27 -2.55
C THR A 80 3.74 16.70 -2.27
N TYR A 81 4.15 15.65 -3.00
CA TYR A 81 5.41 14.97 -2.77
C TYR A 81 6.57 15.84 -3.26
N ASN A 82 7.55 16.02 -2.37
CA ASN A 82 8.84 16.61 -2.68
C ASN A 82 9.94 15.59 -2.42
N GLU A 83 11.02 15.71 -3.20
CA GLU A 83 12.21 14.88 -3.01
C GLU A 83 12.73 14.98 -1.56
N GLY A 84 13.10 13.84 -0.98
CA GLY A 84 13.54 13.73 0.42
C GLY A 84 12.42 13.59 1.46
N MET A 85 11.14 13.76 1.11
CA MET A 85 10.03 13.59 2.06
C MET A 85 9.92 12.15 2.60
N ILE A 86 10.20 11.15 1.77
CA ILE A 86 10.16 9.75 2.21
C ILE A 86 11.17 9.50 3.32
N ASP A 87 12.42 9.92 3.12
CA ASP A 87 13.49 9.67 4.09
C ASP A 87 13.31 10.51 5.35
N PHE A 88 12.76 11.72 5.24
CA PHE A 88 12.33 12.50 6.39
C PHE A 88 11.28 11.73 7.23
N ILE A 89 10.21 11.22 6.60
CA ILE A 89 9.16 10.49 7.32
C ILE A 89 9.68 9.18 7.90
N LYS A 90 10.57 8.45 7.21
CA LYS A 90 11.23 7.26 7.78
C LYS A 90 11.98 7.61 9.07
N SER A 91 12.79 8.67 9.06
CA SER A 91 13.54 9.14 10.24
C SER A 91 12.60 9.46 11.41
N GLU A 92 11.51 10.17 11.15
CA GLU A 92 10.55 10.51 12.20
C GLU A 92 9.84 9.28 12.75
N LEU A 93 9.41 8.34 11.89
CA LEU A 93 8.80 7.08 12.33
C LEU A 93 9.75 6.21 13.15
N GLN A 94 11.04 6.17 12.80
CA GLN A 94 12.07 5.48 13.58
C GLN A 94 12.26 6.11 14.96
N ARG A 95 12.24 7.44 15.06
CA ARG A 95 12.41 8.17 16.33
C ARG A 95 11.19 8.08 17.24
N ASP A 96 10.01 8.31 16.69
CA ASP A 96 8.79 8.49 17.46
C ASP A 96 8.10 7.16 17.81
N VAL A 97 8.19 6.18 16.90
CA VAL A 97 7.50 4.88 17.04
C VAL A 97 8.49 3.76 17.38
N GLY A 98 9.80 3.98 17.22
CA GLY A 98 10.83 2.97 17.48
C GLY A 98 10.83 1.83 16.46
N LEU A 99 10.23 2.04 15.29
CA LEU A 99 10.19 1.04 14.23
C LEU A 99 11.55 0.90 13.56
N ARG A 100 11.98 -0.33 13.29
CA ARG A 100 13.16 -0.56 12.46
C ARG A 100 12.82 -0.31 11.00
N GLU A 101 13.84 0.00 10.21
CA GLU A 101 13.68 0.26 8.78
C GLU A 101 13.06 -0.93 8.03
N ASP A 102 13.42 -2.16 8.45
CA ASP A 102 12.86 -3.41 7.92
C ASP A 102 11.39 -3.66 8.29
N ASP A 103 10.85 -2.93 9.29
CA ASP A 103 9.47 -3.06 9.75
C ASP A 103 8.50 -2.14 8.98
N LEU A 104 9.03 -1.32 8.06
CA LEU A 104 8.27 -0.36 7.25
C LEU A 104 8.01 -0.89 5.85
N ILE A 105 6.74 -0.96 5.49
CA ILE A 105 6.29 -1.26 4.13
C ILE A 105 5.86 0.04 3.49
N ILE A 106 6.59 0.47 2.44
CA ILE A 106 6.35 1.74 1.75
C ILE A 106 5.90 1.46 0.33
N ILE A 107 4.71 1.94 -0.03
CA ILE A 107 4.06 1.65 -1.30
C ILE A 107 3.42 2.88 -1.90
N ILE A 108 3.13 2.87 -3.20
CA ILE A 108 2.24 3.84 -3.81
C ILE A 108 0.85 3.19 -3.88
N GLU A 109 -0.08 3.70 -3.08
CA GLU A 109 -1.49 3.32 -3.12
C GLU A 109 -2.21 4.18 -4.16
N PRO A 110 -2.95 3.56 -5.08
CA PRO A 110 -3.64 4.29 -6.13
C PRO A 110 -4.92 4.93 -5.55
N TYR A 111 -5.26 6.13 -6.01
CA TYR A 111 -6.38 6.91 -5.45
C TYR A 111 -7.76 6.21 -5.53
N ASP A 112 -7.90 5.26 -6.44
CA ASP A 112 -9.10 4.50 -6.76
C ASP A 112 -9.15 3.11 -6.09
N VAL A 113 -8.12 2.72 -5.34
CA VAL A 113 -8.14 1.55 -4.44
C VAL A 113 -8.28 2.05 -3.01
N LYS A 114 -9.18 1.44 -2.24
CA LYS A 114 -9.40 1.83 -0.85
C LYS A 114 -9.34 0.60 0.04
N LEU A 115 -8.63 0.72 1.17
CA LEU A 115 -8.89 -0.08 2.35
C LEU A 115 -10.36 0.13 2.74
N LYS A 116 -11.17 -0.92 2.74
CA LYS A 116 -12.53 -0.88 3.29
C LYS A 116 -12.54 -1.72 4.55
N VAL A 117 -12.61 -1.02 5.67
CA VAL A 117 -12.88 -1.57 7.01
C VAL A 117 -14.26 -2.21 7.03
#